data_AF-A0A7K4INL9-F1
#
_entry.id   AF-A0A7K4INL9-F1
#
_cell.length_a   1.000
_cell.length_b   1.000
_cell.length_c   1.000
_cell.angle_alpha   90.00
_cell.angle_beta   90.00
_cell.angle_gamma   90.00
#
_symmetry.space_group_name_H-M   'P 1'
#
loop_
_entity.id
_entity.type
_entity.pdbx_description
1 polymer ?
#
loop_
_entity_poly.entity_id
_entity_poly.type
_entity_poly.pdbx_seq_one_letter_code
_entity_poly.pdbx_strand_id
1 'polypeptide(L)'
;MDTLDTIRVATFLLWSLLLTTMSLFFSVFASDYSFLRYLFWGVTGLVAGLVIVDFQRIIIEAILSSLVALLIMFVILSLPAFLGTLSYSSLNELVYSQSLRIIFSSTFPFMLLINLIASIIGGYTGETWLSSDS
;
A
#
# COMPACT_ATOMS: atom_id res chain seq x y z
N MET A 1 3.99 -26.10 7.58
CA MET A 1 3.62 -24.87 6.86
C MET A 1 3.47 -25.28 5.42
N ASP A 2 2.24 -25.30 4.94
CA ASP A 2 1.94 -25.85 3.62
C ASP A 2 2.43 -24.89 2.54
N THR A 3 2.81 -25.42 1.37
CA THR A 3 3.31 -24.62 0.24
C THR A 3 2.34 -23.49 -0.13
N LEU A 4 1.05 -23.72 0.05
CA LEU A 4 -0.01 -22.74 -0.11
C LEU A 4 0.14 -21.56 0.85
N ASP A 5 0.40 -21.80 2.14
CA ASP A 5 0.55 -20.72 3.13
C ASP A 5 1.78 -19.85 2.85
N THR A 6 2.87 -20.46 2.38
CA THR A 6 4.07 -19.70 1.97
C THR A 6 3.77 -18.77 0.80
N ILE A 7 3.04 -19.24 -0.22
CA ILE A 7 2.64 -18.41 -1.37
C ILE A 7 1.76 -17.25 -0.90
N ARG A 8 0.82 -17.51 0.00
CA ARG A 8 -0.09 -16.49 0.54
C ARG A 8 0.66 -15.37 1.27
N VAL A 9 1.58 -15.74 2.16
CA VAL A 9 2.42 -14.77 2.89
C VAL A 9 3.30 -13.98 1.91
N ALA A 10 3.88 -14.65 0.91
CA ALA A 10 4.71 -13.99 -0.10
C ALA A 10 3.90 -12.96 -0.91
N THR A 11 2.69 -13.30 -1.38
CA THR A 11 1.82 -12.37 -2.11
C THR A 11 1.47 -11.14 -1.28
N PHE A 12 1.11 -11.34 -0.01
CA PHE A 12 0.84 -10.27 0.95
C PHE A 12 2.04 -9.32 1.13
N LEU A 13 3.23 -9.88 1.35
CA LEU A 13 4.45 -9.10 1.55
C LEU A 13 4.86 -8.34 0.29
N LEU A 14 4.78 -8.98 -0.87
CA LEU A 14 5.09 -8.36 -2.17
C LEU A 14 4.13 -7.21 -2.46
N TRP A 15 2.84 -7.39 -2.18
CA TRP A 15 1.84 -6.35 -2.37
C TRP A 15 2.08 -5.16 -1.45
N SER A 16 2.34 -5.43 -0.16
CA SER A 16 2.70 -4.40 0.82
C SER A 16 3.92 -3.59 0.38
N LEU A 17 4.98 -4.28 -0.08
CA LEU A 17 6.21 -3.66 -0.54
C LEU A 17 5.98 -2.81 -1.80
N LEU A 18 5.13 -3.27 -2.71
CA LEU A 18 4.77 -2.53 -3.91
C LEU A 18 3.99 -1.26 -3.57
N LEU A 19 2.99 -1.35 -2.67
CA LEU A 19 2.24 -0.20 -2.18
C LEU A 19 3.16 0.83 -1.49
N THR A 20 4.10 0.38 -0.66
CA THR A 20 5.10 1.25 -0.03
C THR A 20 5.96 1.96 -1.07
N THR A 21 6.53 1.20 -2.01
CA THR A 21 7.49 1.73 -2.99
C THR A 21 6.83 2.78 -3.87
N MET A 22 5.62 2.50 -4.36
CA MET A 22 4.85 3.44 -5.17
C MET A 22 4.48 4.69 -4.37
N SER A 23 3.98 4.51 -3.15
CA SER A 23 3.58 5.64 -2.30
C SER A 23 4.77 6.52 -1.95
N LEU A 24 5.93 5.97 -1.61
CA LEU A 24 7.15 6.74 -1.39
C LEU A 24 7.63 7.46 -2.64
N PHE A 25 7.61 6.79 -3.80
CA PHE A 25 8.01 7.41 -5.05
C PHE A 25 7.19 8.66 -5.35
N PHE A 26 5.86 8.58 -5.22
CA PHE A 26 4.98 9.72 -5.45
C PHE A 26 5.01 10.76 -4.31
N SER A 27 5.29 10.36 -3.07
CA SER A 27 5.42 11.31 -1.96
C SER A 27 6.73 12.10 -2.01
N VAL A 28 7.82 11.52 -2.51
CA VAL A 28 9.17 12.13 -2.49
C VAL A 28 9.54 12.76 -3.84
N PHE A 29 9.28 12.09 -4.96
CA PHE A 29 9.80 12.48 -6.27
C PHE A 29 8.75 13.01 -7.24
N ALA A 30 7.48 12.64 -7.07
CA ALA A 30 6.43 12.89 -8.05
C ALA A 30 5.14 13.41 -7.41
N SER A 31 5.25 14.36 -6.47
CA SER A 31 4.12 14.93 -5.72
C SER A 31 3.03 15.53 -6.61
N ASP A 32 3.45 16.09 -7.75
CA ASP A 32 2.57 16.80 -8.69
C ASP A 32 1.73 15.83 -9.54
N TYR A 33 2.14 14.56 -9.66
CA TYR A 33 1.48 13.54 -10.47
C TYR A 33 0.42 12.77 -9.67
N SER A 34 -0.49 13.52 -9.04
CA SER A 34 -1.54 12.99 -8.17
C SER A 34 -2.44 11.95 -8.85
N PHE A 35 -2.78 12.14 -10.13
CA PHE A 35 -3.58 11.19 -10.91
C PHE A 35 -2.86 9.84 -11.11
N LEU A 36 -1.57 9.86 -11.47
CA LEU A 36 -0.80 8.63 -11.69
C LEU A 36 -0.71 7.82 -10.40
N ARG A 37 -0.51 8.47 -9.26
CA ARG A 37 -0.51 7.82 -7.94
C ARG A 37 -1.80 7.02 -7.69
N TYR A 38 -2.96 7.63 -7.94
CA TYR A 38 -4.26 6.97 -7.77
C TYR A 38 -4.46 5.82 -8.76
N LEU A 39 -4.05 6.01 -10.01
CA LEU A 39 -4.11 4.98 -11.04
C LEU A 39 -3.27 3.76 -10.63
N PHE A 40 -2.05 3.96 -10.14
CA PHE A 40 -1.19 2.87 -9.70
C PHE A 40 -1.79 2.10 -8.53
N TRP A 41 -2.29 2.78 -7.48
CA TRP A 41 -2.97 2.10 -6.39
C TRP A 41 -4.18 1.29 -6.86
N GLY A 42 -4.95 1.83 -7.81
CA GLY A 42 -6.08 1.14 -8.41
C GLY A 42 -5.66 -0.10 -9.19
N VAL A 43 -4.66 0.00 -10.07
CA VAL A 43 -4.17 -1.14 -10.85
C VAL A 43 -3.63 -2.24 -9.93
N THR A 44 -2.87 -1.86 -8.89
CA THR A 44 -2.30 -2.83 -7.96
C THR A 44 -3.37 -3.53 -7.13
N GLY A 45 -4.42 -2.81 -6.74
CA GLY A 45 -5.57 -3.39 -6.05
C GLY A 45 -6.33 -4.35 -6.95
N LEU A 46 -6.63 -3.95 -8.18
CA LEU A 46 -7.32 -4.80 -9.16
C LEU A 46 -6.58 -6.14 -9.37
N VAL A 47 -5.26 -6.09 -9.57
CA VAL A 47 -4.43 -7.30 -9.75
C VAL A 47 -4.45 -8.17 -8.50
N ALA A 48 -4.32 -7.58 -7.30
CA ALA A 48 -4.38 -8.35 -6.06
C ALA A 48 -5.75 -9.02 -5.85
N GLY A 49 -6.83 -8.30 -6.15
CA GLY A 49 -8.20 -8.82 -6.12
C GLY A 49 -8.39 -10.03 -7.02
N LEU A 50 -7.91 -9.94 -8.28
CA LEU A 50 -7.98 -11.03 -9.26
C LEU A 50 -7.24 -12.29 -8.80
N VAL A 51 -6.17 -12.16 -8.01
CA VAL A 51 -5.37 -13.30 -7.53
C VAL A 51 -5.99 -13.98 -6.31
N ILE A 52 -6.60 -13.22 -5.40
CA ILE A 52 -7.12 -13.76 -4.13
C ILE A 52 -8.50 -14.40 -4.31
N VAL A 53 -9.36 -13.80 -5.14
CA VAL A 53 -10.75 -14.20 -5.46
C VAL A 53 -11.72 -14.23 -4.26
N ASP A 54 -11.30 -14.69 -3.09
CA ASP A 54 -12.10 -14.72 -1.85
C ASP A 54 -12.33 -13.30 -1.30
N PHE A 55 -13.59 -12.88 -1.25
CA PHE A 55 -14.01 -11.54 -0.82
C PHE A 55 -13.60 -11.17 0.62
N GLN A 56 -13.75 -12.09 1.58
CA GLN A 56 -13.40 -11.82 2.97
C GLN A 56 -11.89 -11.61 3.08
N ARG A 57 -11.14 -12.43 2.36
CA ARG A 57 -9.69 -12.40 2.35
C ARG A 57 -9.15 -11.16 1.65
N ILE A 58 -9.77 -10.72 0.55
CA ILE A 58 -9.42 -9.46 -0.14
C ILE A 58 -9.47 -8.28 0.83
N ILE A 59 -10.54 -8.16 1.61
CA ILE A 59 -10.70 -7.05 2.56
C ILE A 59 -9.59 -7.08 3.62
N ILE A 60 -9.35 -8.26 4.21
CA ILE A 60 -8.34 -8.42 5.26
C ILE A 60 -6.94 -8.12 4.71
N GLU A 61 -6.58 -8.69 3.57
CA GLU A 61 -5.26 -8.50 2.97
C GLU A 61 -5.04 -7.07 2.47
N ALA A 62 -6.06 -6.39 1.93
CA ALA A 62 -5.95 -4.99 1.53
C ALA A 62 -5.69 -4.07 2.73
N ILE A 63 -6.41 -4.29 3.84
CA ILE A 63 -6.23 -3.50 5.08
C ILE A 63 -4.85 -3.77 5.68
N LEU A 64 -4.50 -5.05 5.88
CA LEU A 64 -3.21 -5.42 6.46
C LEU A 64 -2.04 -4.92 5.59
N SER A 65 -2.15 -5.02 4.27
CA SER A 65 -1.08 -4.58 3.37
C SER A 65 -0.92 -3.07 3.41
N SER A 66 -2.04 -2.33 3.52
CA SER A 66 -2.02 -0.88 3.68
C SER A 66 -1.40 -0.44 5.01
N LEU A 67 -1.66 -1.18 6.10
CA LEU A 67 -1.07 -0.92 7.42
C LEU A 67 0.43 -1.22 7.43
N VAL A 68 0.85 -2.36 6.87
CA VAL A 68 2.28 -2.68 6.72
C VAL A 68 2.95 -1.64 5.84
N ALA A 69 2.31 -1.24 4.74
CA ALA A 69 2.87 -0.23 3.87
C ALA A 69 3.05 1.12 4.58
N LEU A 70 2.07 1.54 5.39
CA LEU A 70 2.15 2.73 6.23
C LEU A 70 3.31 2.67 7.21
N LEU A 71 3.50 1.53 7.90
CA LEU A 71 4.60 1.35 8.85
C LEU A 71 5.96 1.48 8.15
N ILE A 72 6.14 0.82 7.01
CA ILE A 72 7.40 0.89 6.26
C ILE A 72 7.64 2.31 5.75
N MET A 73 6.60 2.99 5.24
CA MET A 73 6.70 4.39 4.81
C MET A 73 7.14 5.31 5.95
N PHE A 74 6.53 5.16 7.13
CA PHE A 74 6.88 5.95 8.30
C PHE A 74 8.34 5.73 8.69
N VAL A 75 8.80 4.48 8.75
CA VAL A 75 10.20 4.14 9.05
C VAL A 75 11.15 4.77 8.04
N ILE A 76 10.85 4.69 6.74
CA ILE A 76 11.73 5.23 5.69
C ILE A 76 11.78 6.76 5.73
N LEU A 77 10.63 7.44 5.86
CA LEU A 77 10.58 8.90 5.89
C LEU A 77 11.19 9.49 7.17
N SER A 78 11.11 8.76 8.29
CA SER A 78 11.71 9.16 9.56
C SER A 78 13.16 8.74 9.73
N LEU A 79 13.69 7.89 8.84
CA LEU A 79 15.06 7.37 8.92
C LEU A 79 16.14 8.45 9.06
N PRO A 80 16.10 9.58 8.33
CA PRO A 80 17.12 10.63 8.46
C PRO A 80 17.15 11.27 9.85
N ALA A 81 15.98 11.41 10.48
CA ALA A 81 15.84 11.94 11.84
C ALA A 81 16.32 10.93 12.87
N PHE A 82 16.05 9.63 12.66
CA PHE A 82 16.52 8.57 13.55
C PHE A 82 18.05 8.40 13.52
N LEU A 83 18.66 8.49 12.33
CA LEU A 83 20.10 8.39 12.15
C LEU A 83 20.87 9.63 12.61
N GLY A 84 20.18 10.67 13.11
CA GLY A 84 20.82 11.90 13.59
C GLY A 84 21.54 12.68 12.49
N THR A 85 21.16 12.46 11.22
CA THR A 85 21.79 13.14 10.07
C THR A 85 21.42 14.62 9.97
N LEU A 86 20.40 15.05 10.73
CA LEU A 86 19.97 16.43 10.83
C LEU A 86 20.71 17.11 12.00
N SER A 87 21.36 18.23 11.69
CA SER A 87 22.25 18.96 12.59
C SER A 87 21.54 19.63 13.79
N TYR A 88 20.21 19.69 13.79
CA TYR A 88 19.42 20.35 14.83
C TYR A 88 18.25 19.48 15.29
N SER A 89 18.02 19.42 16.60
CA SER A 89 16.91 18.66 17.20
C SER A 89 15.53 19.12 16.71
N SER A 90 15.37 20.42 16.45
CA SER A 90 14.14 21.00 15.90
C SER A 90 13.83 20.52 14.48
N LEU A 91 14.85 20.19 13.67
CA LEU A 91 14.65 19.60 12.35
C LEU A 91 14.14 18.16 12.44
N ASN A 92 14.51 17.42 13.48
CA ASN A 92 13.99 16.05 13.69
C ASN A 92 12.49 16.08 13.94
N GLU A 93 12.01 16.93 14.86
CA GLU A 93 10.58 17.09 15.16
C GLU A 93 9.78 17.54 13.93
N LEU A 94 10.37 18.44 13.12
CA LEU A 94 9.78 18.85 11.85
C LEU A 94 9.64 17.67 10.87
N VAL A 95 10.67 16.84 10.73
CA VAL A 95 10.63 15.68 9.82
C VAL A 95 9.60 14.64 10.28
N TYR A 96 9.52 14.34 11.58
CA TYR A 96 8.49 13.43 12.10
C TYR A 96 7.08 13.96 11.85
N SER A 97 6.83 15.24 12.18
CA SER A 97 5.51 15.85 12.00
C SER A 97 5.10 15.96 10.53
N GLN A 98 6.01 16.31 9.62
CA GLN A 98 5.73 16.34 8.19
C GLN A 98 5.51 14.93 7.62
N SER A 99 6.26 13.93 8.07
CA SER A 99 6.06 12.53 7.67
C SER A 99 4.68 12.04 8.06
N LEU A 100 4.27 12.27 9.31
CA LEU A 100 2.92 11.92 9.78
C LEU A 100 1.84 12.65 8.99
N ARG A 101 2.03 13.95 8.71
CA ARG A 101 1.09 14.73 7.92
C ARG A 101 0.92 14.13 6.53
N ILE A 102 2.01 13.89 5.79
CA ILE A 102 1.96 13.32 4.43
C ILE A 102 1.26 11.96 4.44
N ILE A 103 1.62 11.08 5.36
CA ILE A 103 1.06 9.74 5.46
C ILE A 103 -0.44 9.82 5.76
N PHE A 104 -0.85 10.46 6.86
CA PHE A 104 -2.22 10.38 7.34
C PHE A 104 -3.18 11.34 6.63
N SER A 105 -2.72 12.47 6.08
CA SER A 105 -3.60 13.42 5.41
C SER A 105 -3.75 13.15 3.91
N SER A 106 -2.73 12.60 3.25
CA SER A 106 -2.68 12.56 1.78
C SER A 106 -2.42 11.20 1.17
N THR A 107 -1.81 10.27 1.91
CA THR A 107 -1.43 8.97 1.35
C THR A 107 -2.37 7.87 1.81
N PHE A 108 -2.42 7.62 3.12
CA PHE A 108 -3.09 6.47 3.71
C PHE A 108 -4.59 6.38 3.42
N PRO A 109 -5.41 7.44 3.62
CA PRO A 109 -6.84 7.33 3.40
C PRO A 109 -7.19 6.99 1.95
N PHE A 110 -6.49 7.63 1.01
CA PHE A 110 -6.71 7.43 -0.43
C PHE A 110 -6.14 6.10 -0.91
N MET A 111 -4.94 5.73 -0.48
CA MET A 111 -4.33 4.44 -0.79
C MET A 111 -5.24 3.31 -0.31
N LEU A 112 -5.69 3.35 0.94
CA LEU A 112 -6.57 2.33 1.50
C LEU A 112 -7.88 2.24 0.72
N LEU A 113 -8.56 3.37 0.50
CA LEU A 113 -9.86 3.40 -0.16
C LEU A 113 -9.78 2.90 -1.61
N ILE A 114 -8.85 3.46 -2.39
CA ILE A 114 -8.69 3.10 -3.81
C ILE A 114 -8.27 1.63 -3.94
N ASN A 115 -7.28 1.20 -3.14
CA ASN A 115 -6.79 -0.17 -3.19
C ASN A 115 -7.89 -1.16 -2.79
N LEU A 116 -8.69 -0.85 -1.76
CA LEU A 116 -9.80 -1.71 -1.33
C LEU A 116 -10.89 -1.82 -2.41
N ILE A 117 -11.36 -0.69 -2.95
CA ILE A 117 -12.39 -0.68 -4.00
C ILE A 117 -11.90 -1.46 -5.23
N ALA A 118 -10.67 -1.18 -5.66
CA ALA A 118 -10.06 -1.85 -6.78
C ALA A 118 -9.91 -3.36 -6.56
N SER A 119 -9.48 -3.78 -5.36
CA SER A 119 -9.33 -5.20 -5.03
C SER A 119 -10.68 -5.91 -4.99
N ILE A 120 -11.73 -5.26 -4.50
CA ILE A 120 -13.09 -5.80 -4.53
C ILE A 120 -13.56 -6.01 -5.98
N ILE A 121 -13.38 -5.02 -6.85
CA ILE A 121 -13.73 -5.11 -8.26
C ILE A 121 -12.94 -6.23 -8.95
N GLY A 122 -11.64 -6.34 -8.65
CA GLY A 122 -10.76 -7.37 -9.18
C GLY A 122 -11.21 -8.77 -8.75
N GLY A 123 -11.52 -8.95 -7.47
CA GLY A 123 -12.04 -10.23 -6.93
C GLY A 123 -13.35 -10.65 -7.57
N TYR A 124 -14.31 -9.72 -7.65
CA TYR A 124 -15.60 -9.97 -8.29
C TYR A 124 -15.46 -10.35 -9.78
N THR A 125 -14.57 -9.67 -10.49
CA THR A 125 -14.27 -9.98 -11.91
C THR A 125 -13.62 -11.36 -12.04
N GLY A 126 -12.71 -11.72 -11.13
CA GLY A 126 -12.08 -13.04 -11.12
C GLY A 126 -13.07 -14.17 -10.84
N GLU A 127 -13.97 -13.97 -9.87
CA GLU A 127 -14.99 -14.96 -9.51
C GLU A 127 -15.99 -15.19 -10.66
N THR A 128 -16.49 -14.11 -11.28
CA THR A 128 -17.41 -14.21 -12.41
C THR A 128 -16.79 -14.93 -13.61
N TRP A 129 -15.53 -14.64 -13.93
CA TRP A 129 -14.81 -15.29 -15.02
C TRP A 129 -14.64 -16.80 -14.77
N LEU A 130 -14.22 -17.20 -13.57
CA LEU A 130 -14.09 -18.61 -13.18
C LEU A 130 -15.42 -19.35 -13.21
N SER A 131 -16.53 -18.70 -12.82
CA SER A 131 -17.86 -19.31 -12.84
C SER A 131 -18.46 -19.48 -14.24
N SER A 132 -17.97 -18.72 -15.23
CA SER A 132 -18.46 -18.81 -16.61
C SER A 132 -17.90 -19.99 -17.40
N ASP A 133 -16.79 -20.57 -16.93
CA ASP A 133 -16.11 -21.72 -17.57
C ASP A 133 -16.55 -23.08 -16.99
N SER A 134 -17.41 -23.10 -15.96
CA SER A 134 -17.94 -24.31 -15.30
C SER A 134 -19.36 -24.64 -15.73
#